data_AF-A0A0K9NE28-F1
#
_entry.id   AF-A0A0K9NE28-F1
#
_cell.length_a   1.000
_cell.length_b   1.000
_cell.length_c   1.000
_cell.angle_alpha   90.00
_cell.angle_beta   90.00
_cell.angle_gamma   90.00
#
_symmetry.space_group_name_H-M   'P 1'
#
loop_
_entity.id
_entity.type
_entity.pdbx_description
1 polymer ?
#
loop_
_entity_poly.entity_id
_entity_poly.type
_entity_poly.pdbx_seq_one_letter_code
_entity_poly.pdbx_strand_id
1 'polypeptide(L)'
;MNACSHRGIYIWGLRPSNGAYEMYMSVDGFRKLKPIIKKTGTRVVVAGRFGLPFFLHRYRKRKLFFIGAFLSVALIYILSLFIWDIDIEGNLSQTDENILEFLQTKEVEHGMKKSSVDCARIVKDIRKEYDGIIWVSASIQGSRLIIQVKENEDSLPAAGGGEELKEEDTGSADGKEEEEPQDIVADIDCTITEIITRKGTPEVKEGDAVKKGDLLVCGRVPVNNDAGETTGYHYHKSDADIKGKAVIPYEQEQDITYIEKELPEVKRQELYIKIGRYRFGLGSRKHGYEHYEVLSQEKRWKIGEEFYLPVSTGTRTIQPYRTEKHKYSDKQLQAMLSARFDKYCEDLEKKGVEIIENDVKIYTGSEKAIAKGNLTVIMPIGATAPTEVVDVPEQEEDGTSGDNIDGNDGDSH
;
A
#
# COMPACT_ATOMS: atom_id res chain seq x y z
N MET A 1 -61.82 33.37 -32.23
CA MET A 1 -60.88 32.25 -31.98
C MET A 1 -60.34 31.63 -33.27
N ASN A 2 -61.18 31.28 -34.26
CA ASN A 2 -60.73 30.72 -35.54
C ASN A 2 -59.70 31.59 -36.29
N ALA A 3 -59.86 32.91 -36.29
CA ALA A 3 -58.89 33.83 -36.89
C ALA A 3 -57.50 33.82 -36.21
N CYS A 4 -57.42 33.44 -34.93
CA CYS A 4 -56.14 33.32 -34.21
C CYS A 4 -55.43 32.01 -34.58
N SER A 5 -56.18 30.91 -34.67
CA SER A 5 -55.65 29.61 -35.12
C SER A 5 -55.13 29.67 -36.56
N HIS A 6 -55.86 30.32 -37.47
CA HIS A 6 -55.43 30.49 -38.88
C HIS A 6 -54.16 31.35 -39.03
N ARG A 7 -53.81 32.17 -38.04
CA ARG A 7 -52.57 32.98 -38.04
C ARG A 7 -51.46 32.37 -37.19
N GLY A 8 -51.59 31.12 -36.77
CA GLY A 8 -50.61 30.42 -35.95
C GLY A 8 -50.42 31.03 -34.56
N ILE A 9 -51.42 31.75 -34.04
CA ILE A 9 -51.36 32.31 -32.69
C ILE A 9 -51.81 31.22 -31.72
N TYR A 10 -50.84 30.66 -31.00
CA TYR A 10 -51.09 29.64 -29.99
C TYR A 10 -51.77 30.25 -28.75
N ILE A 11 -52.92 29.69 -28.39
CA ILE A 11 -53.76 30.10 -27.26
C ILE A 11 -54.01 28.86 -26.41
N TRP A 12 -53.87 28.97 -25.09
CA TRP A 12 -54.09 27.86 -24.16
C TRP A 12 -54.83 28.32 -22.90
N GLY A 13 -55.38 27.37 -22.14
CA GLY A 13 -56.08 27.63 -20.87
C GLY A 13 -57.30 28.54 -21.03
N LEU A 14 -58.15 28.24 -22.02
CA LEU A 14 -59.39 28.96 -22.26
C LEU A 14 -60.39 28.71 -21.12
N ARG A 15 -60.86 29.77 -20.47
CA ARG A 15 -61.89 29.69 -19.41
C ARG A 15 -62.98 30.75 -19.62
N PRO A 16 -64.27 30.39 -19.53
CA PRO A 16 -65.34 31.38 -19.54
C PRO A 16 -65.35 32.16 -18.22
N SER A 17 -65.47 33.47 -18.29
CA SER A 17 -65.47 34.38 -17.13
C SER A 17 -66.39 35.57 -17.43
N ASN A 18 -67.52 35.67 -16.70
CA ASN A 18 -68.48 36.79 -16.74
C ASN A 18 -68.76 37.40 -18.13
N GLY A 19 -69.23 36.59 -19.08
CA GLY A 19 -69.58 37.06 -20.43
C GLY A 19 -68.37 37.31 -21.35
N ALA A 20 -67.16 36.98 -20.90
CA ALA A 20 -65.93 37.03 -21.66
C ALA A 20 -65.17 35.68 -21.59
N TYR A 21 -64.10 35.57 -22.37
CA TYR A 21 -63.19 34.42 -22.33
C TYR A 21 -61.82 34.88 -21.88
N GLU A 22 -61.31 34.25 -20.83
CA GLU A 22 -59.92 34.37 -20.39
C GLU A 22 -59.09 33.31 -21.09
N MET A 23 -57.90 33.70 -21.54
CA MET A 23 -56.98 32.82 -22.24
C MET A 23 -55.55 33.26 -22.04
N TYR A 24 -54.62 32.31 -22.07
CA TYR A 24 -53.20 32.57 -22.10
C TYR A 24 -52.69 32.56 -23.54
N MET A 25 -51.77 33.46 -23.84
CA MET A 25 -51.12 33.56 -25.14
C MET A 25 -49.68 34.02 -24.97
N SER A 26 -48.84 33.71 -25.95
CA SER A 26 -47.45 34.16 -25.96
C SER A 26 -47.36 35.68 -26.19
N VAL A 27 -46.25 36.30 -25.77
CA VAL A 27 -46.00 37.74 -25.96
C VAL A 27 -45.98 38.12 -27.44
N ASP A 28 -45.42 37.26 -28.28
CA ASP A 28 -45.41 37.44 -29.74
C ASP A 28 -46.83 37.29 -30.35
N GLY A 29 -47.59 36.31 -29.86
CA GLY A 29 -49.00 36.12 -30.23
C GLY A 29 -49.87 37.34 -29.91
N PHE A 30 -49.67 37.97 -28.74
CA PHE A 30 -50.38 39.18 -28.36
C PHE A 30 -50.10 40.37 -29.31
N ARG A 31 -48.85 40.53 -29.78
CA ARG A 31 -48.50 41.59 -30.75
C ARG A 31 -49.18 41.36 -32.10
N LYS A 32 -49.25 40.11 -32.54
CA LYS A 32 -49.92 39.69 -33.79
C LYS A 32 -51.45 39.78 -33.73
N LEU A 33 -52.02 39.98 -32.53
CA LEU A 33 -53.46 40.08 -32.31
C LEU A 33 -54.06 41.44 -32.73
N LYS A 34 -53.26 42.51 -32.71
CA LYS A 34 -53.68 43.89 -33.06
C LYS A 34 -54.46 44.02 -34.39
N PRO A 35 -53.99 43.44 -35.53
CA PRO A 35 -54.74 43.49 -36.78
C PRO A 35 -56.02 42.65 -36.78
N ILE A 36 -56.10 41.58 -35.96
CA ILE A 36 -57.29 40.72 -35.86
C ILE A 36 -58.38 41.48 -35.09
N ILE A 37 -58.02 42.04 -33.93
CA ILE A 37 -58.90 42.85 -33.08
C ILE A 37 -59.55 43.99 -33.87
N LYS A 38 -58.76 44.69 -34.70
CA LYS A 38 -59.25 45.80 -35.53
C LYS A 38 -60.28 45.36 -36.59
N LYS A 39 -60.18 44.12 -37.10
CA LYS A 39 -61.12 43.55 -38.07
C LYS A 39 -62.38 42.97 -37.42
N THR A 40 -62.25 42.40 -36.22
CA THR A 40 -63.35 41.73 -35.53
C THR A 40 -64.12 42.61 -34.55
N GLY A 41 -63.64 43.83 -34.28
CA GLY A 41 -64.29 44.78 -33.35
C GLY A 41 -64.32 44.31 -31.89
N THR A 42 -63.53 43.30 -31.53
CA THR A 42 -63.49 42.72 -30.19
C THR A 42 -62.66 43.59 -29.25
N ARG A 43 -62.93 43.56 -27.94
CA ARG A 43 -62.11 44.26 -26.94
C ARG A 43 -61.27 43.25 -26.17
N VAL A 44 -59.96 43.43 -26.18
CA VAL A 44 -59.01 42.58 -25.44
C VAL A 44 -58.40 43.39 -24.31
N VAL A 45 -58.44 42.85 -23.10
CA VAL A 45 -57.86 43.45 -21.89
C VAL A 45 -56.81 42.49 -21.33
N VAL A 46 -55.64 43.02 -20.94
CA VAL A 46 -54.57 42.22 -20.33
C VAL A 46 -54.88 42.04 -18.84
N ALA A 47 -55.32 40.85 -18.45
CA ALA A 47 -55.62 40.52 -17.05
C ALA A 47 -54.36 40.35 -16.17
N GLY A 48 -53.27 39.82 -16.74
CA GLY A 48 -52.01 39.62 -16.02
C GLY A 48 -50.85 39.27 -16.96
N ARG A 49 -49.61 39.46 -16.49
CA ARG A 49 -48.39 39.10 -17.21
C ARG A 49 -47.60 38.11 -16.37
N PHE A 50 -47.35 36.92 -16.92
CA PHE A 50 -46.69 35.82 -16.23
C PHE A 50 -45.49 35.31 -17.04
N GLY A 51 -44.42 34.89 -16.35
CA GLY A 51 -43.23 34.31 -16.97
C GLY A 51 -41.90 34.90 -16.46
N LEU A 52 -40.81 34.18 -16.72
CA LEU A 52 -39.44 34.54 -16.34
C LEU A 52 -39.06 36.00 -16.69
N PRO A 53 -39.30 36.51 -17.92
CA PRO A 53 -38.92 37.89 -18.27
C PRO A 53 -39.72 38.95 -17.49
N PHE A 54 -40.98 38.68 -17.11
CA PHE A 54 -41.80 39.62 -16.33
C PHE A 54 -41.47 39.57 -14.83
N PHE A 55 -41.10 38.39 -14.32
CA PHE A 55 -40.59 38.20 -12.96
C PHE A 55 -39.24 38.91 -12.75
N LEU A 56 -38.29 38.71 -13.68
CA LEU A 56 -37.00 39.40 -13.71
C LEU A 56 -37.15 40.93 -13.81
N HIS A 57 -38.10 41.41 -14.60
CA HIS A 57 -38.37 42.84 -14.71
C HIS A 57 -38.95 43.45 -13.42
N ARG A 58 -39.88 42.74 -12.76
CA ARG A 58 -40.49 43.17 -11.48
C ARG A 58 -39.49 43.20 -10.32
N TYR A 59 -38.48 42.33 -10.32
CA TYR A 59 -37.43 42.28 -9.30
C TYR A 59 -36.12 43.00 -9.69
N ARG A 60 -36.11 43.78 -10.78
CA ARG A 60 -34.91 44.49 -11.28
C ARG A 60 -34.26 45.47 -10.28
N LYS A 61 -35.02 45.96 -9.28
CA LYS A 61 -34.48 46.80 -8.20
C LYS A 61 -33.77 46.01 -7.09
N ARG A 62 -33.95 44.69 -7.02
CA ARG A 62 -33.28 43.79 -6.07
C ARG A 62 -32.08 43.08 -6.71
N LYS A 63 -31.22 43.83 -7.41
CA LYS A 63 -29.99 43.28 -8.03
C LYS A 63 -29.12 42.54 -7.02
N LEU A 64 -29.05 43.06 -5.79
CA LEU A 64 -28.32 42.46 -4.67
C LEU A 64 -28.75 41.03 -4.35
N PHE A 65 -30.04 40.69 -4.52
CA PHE A 65 -30.52 39.33 -4.26
C PHE A 65 -30.00 38.34 -5.30
N PHE A 66 -30.06 38.68 -6.59
CA PHE A 66 -29.55 37.81 -7.65
C PHE A 66 -28.02 37.74 -7.64
N ILE A 67 -27.34 38.85 -7.33
CA ILE A 67 -25.89 38.88 -7.14
C ILE A 67 -25.50 37.99 -5.95
N GLY A 68 -26.22 38.06 -4.84
CA GLY A 68 -25.99 37.21 -3.67
C GLY A 68 -26.23 35.73 -3.97
N ALA A 69 -27.30 35.39 -4.68
CA ALA A 69 -27.59 34.01 -5.10
C ALA A 69 -26.54 33.47 -6.09
N PHE A 70 -26.09 34.31 -7.02
CA PHE A 70 -25.01 33.94 -7.93
C PHE A 70 -23.68 33.75 -7.18
N LEU A 71 -23.34 34.66 -6.26
CA LEU A 71 -22.15 34.56 -5.43
C LEU A 71 -22.18 33.33 -4.52
N SER A 72 -23.34 32.97 -3.95
CA SER A 72 -23.44 31.77 -3.12
C SER A 72 -23.21 30.50 -3.93
N VAL A 73 -23.79 30.41 -5.14
CA VAL A 73 -23.56 29.27 -6.04
C VAL A 73 -22.10 29.23 -6.51
N ALA A 74 -21.53 30.38 -6.88
CA ALA A 74 -20.14 30.49 -7.27
C ALA A 74 -19.19 30.10 -6.12
N LEU A 75 -19.50 30.52 -4.89
CA LEU A 75 -18.72 30.16 -3.70
C LEU A 75 -18.77 28.66 -3.45
N ILE A 76 -19.95 28.03 -3.47
CA ILE A 76 -20.09 26.58 -3.31
C ILE A 76 -19.31 25.84 -4.41
N TYR A 77 -19.41 26.31 -5.66
CA TYR A 77 -18.66 25.74 -6.78
C TYR A 77 -17.14 25.84 -6.55
N ILE A 78 -16.64 27.03 -6.17
CA ILE A 78 -15.22 27.23 -5.87
C ILE A 78 -14.77 26.32 -4.73
N LEU A 79 -15.53 26.27 -3.63
CA LEU A 79 -15.20 25.41 -2.48
C LEU A 79 -15.19 23.91 -2.86
N SER A 80 -16.02 23.48 -3.81
CA SER A 80 -16.05 22.08 -4.29
C SER A 80 -14.81 21.67 -5.09
N LEU A 81 -14.01 22.62 -5.58
CA LEU A 81 -12.81 22.35 -6.38
C LEU A 81 -11.56 22.07 -5.53
N PHE A 82 -11.64 22.19 -4.21
CA PHE A 82 -10.51 22.01 -3.30
C PHE A 82 -10.68 20.78 -2.42
N ILE A 83 -9.56 20.17 -2.04
CA ILE A 83 -9.51 19.15 -1.00
C ILE A 83 -9.42 19.86 0.34
N TRP A 84 -10.45 19.72 1.16
CA TRP A 84 -10.46 20.29 2.51
C TRP A 84 -9.84 19.30 3.48
N ASP A 85 -10.17 18.03 3.38
CA ASP A 85 -9.79 17.02 4.36
C ASP A 85 -8.83 15.98 3.76
N ILE A 86 -7.86 15.56 4.55
CA ILE A 86 -7.01 14.40 4.22
C ILE A 86 -7.18 13.46 5.40
N ASP A 87 -7.85 12.35 5.13
CA ASP A 87 -8.16 11.32 6.10
C ASP A 87 -7.19 10.17 5.90
N ILE A 88 -6.54 9.73 6.97
CA ILE A 88 -5.56 8.65 6.93
C ILE A 88 -6.10 7.53 7.82
N GLU A 89 -6.34 6.37 7.25
CA GLU A 89 -6.92 5.22 7.93
C GLU A 89 -5.95 4.03 7.89
N GLY A 90 -5.89 3.24 8.97
CA GLY A 90 -5.16 1.97 9.01
C GLY A 90 -3.70 2.05 9.44
N ASN A 91 -3.31 3.14 10.10
CA ASN A 91 -2.00 3.26 10.73
C ASN A 91 -1.94 2.52 12.08
N LEU A 92 -0.86 1.78 12.32
CA LEU A 92 -0.64 1.03 13.56
C LEU A 92 0.66 1.46 14.24
N SER A 93 1.70 1.73 13.46
CA SER A 93 3.05 2.05 13.95
C SER A 93 3.42 3.52 13.72
N GLN A 94 2.86 4.19 12.70
CA GLN A 94 3.14 5.58 12.37
C GLN A 94 1.97 6.50 12.72
N THR A 95 2.23 7.59 13.44
CA THR A 95 1.17 8.58 13.75
C THR A 95 0.73 9.31 12.48
N ASP A 96 -0.56 9.67 12.39
CA ASP A 96 -1.14 10.45 11.28
C ASP A 96 -0.30 11.68 10.94
N GLU A 97 0.29 12.29 11.97
CA GLU A 97 1.11 13.48 11.90
C GLU A 97 2.40 13.27 11.07
N ASN A 98 3.06 12.11 11.20
CA ASN A 98 4.27 11.80 10.45
C ASN A 98 3.98 11.65 8.95
N ILE A 99 2.91 10.92 8.62
CA ILE A 99 2.48 10.72 7.23
C ILE A 99 2.01 12.06 6.63
N LEU A 100 1.31 12.88 7.40
CA LEU A 100 0.85 14.20 6.96
C LEU A 100 2.01 15.19 6.73
N GLU A 101 3.05 15.15 7.56
CA GLU A 101 4.27 15.97 7.39
C GLU A 101 5.09 15.52 6.17
N PHE A 102 5.17 14.22 5.93
CA PHE A 102 5.76 13.67 4.71
C PHE A 102 4.98 14.12 3.45
N LEU A 103 3.65 14.03 3.48
CA LEU A 103 2.79 14.47 2.37
C LEU A 103 2.94 15.98 2.10
N GLN A 104 3.07 16.80 3.13
CA GLN A 104 3.39 18.23 2.97
C GLN A 104 4.71 18.46 2.24
N THR A 105 5.75 17.69 2.56
CA THR A 105 7.05 17.73 1.87
C THR A 105 6.92 17.38 0.37
N LYS A 106 5.88 16.63 0.00
CA LYS A 106 5.56 16.24 -1.39
C LYS A 106 4.51 17.14 -2.06
N GLU A 107 4.20 18.30 -1.47
CA GLU A 107 3.18 19.26 -1.95
C GLU A 107 1.73 18.76 -1.88
N VAL A 108 1.47 17.74 -1.06
CA VAL A 108 0.12 17.20 -0.81
C VAL A 108 -0.37 17.76 0.52
N GLU A 109 -1.17 18.82 0.44
CA GLU A 109 -1.60 19.60 1.60
C GLU A 109 -3.10 19.86 1.61
N HIS A 110 -3.64 20.16 2.79
CA HIS A 110 -5.01 20.65 2.90
C HIS A 110 -5.19 21.98 2.14
N GLY A 111 -6.31 22.10 1.42
CA GLY A 111 -6.62 23.24 0.58
C GLY A 111 -6.00 23.18 -0.82
N MET A 112 -5.41 22.05 -1.23
CA MET A 112 -4.95 21.86 -2.60
C MET A 112 -6.11 21.70 -3.59
N LYS A 113 -5.89 22.05 -4.86
CA LYS A 113 -6.91 21.86 -5.89
C LYS A 113 -7.11 20.36 -6.12
N LYS A 114 -8.36 19.93 -6.24
CA LYS A 114 -8.70 18.54 -6.55
C LYS A 114 -8.01 18.05 -7.84
N SER A 115 -7.78 18.94 -8.80
CA SER A 115 -7.09 18.61 -10.07
C SER A 115 -5.57 18.42 -9.94
N SER A 116 -4.94 18.87 -8.85
CA SER A 116 -3.49 18.71 -8.64
C SER A 116 -3.16 17.49 -7.78
N VAL A 117 -4.16 16.75 -7.33
CA VAL A 117 -3.96 15.51 -6.55
C VAL A 117 -3.68 14.38 -7.52
N ASP A 118 -2.50 13.78 -7.40
CA ASP A 118 -2.13 12.56 -8.09
C ASP A 118 -2.08 11.40 -7.09
N CYS A 119 -3.17 10.62 -7.05
CA CYS A 119 -3.29 9.49 -6.15
C CYS A 119 -2.21 8.42 -6.39
N ALA A 120 -1.84 8.18 -7.65
CA ALA A 120 -0.84 7.17 -8.00
C ALA A 120 0.56 7.59 -7.53
N ARG A 121 0.89 8.88 -7.68
CA ARG A 121 2.12 9.44 -7.14
C ARG A 121 2.16 9.37 -5.61
N ILE A 122 1.06 9.72 -4.94
CA ILE A 122 0.94 9.64 -3.47
C ILE A 122 1.21 8.22 -2.97
N VAL A 123 0.56 7.22 -3.57
CA VAL A 123 0.77 5.80 -3.23
C VAL A 123 2.24 5.39 -3.39
N LYS A 124 2.88 5.80 -4.49
CA LYS A 124 4.28 5.46 -4.76
C LYS A 124 5.25 6.16 -3.80
N ASP A 125 5.00 7.43 -3.49
CA ASP A 125 5.83 8.21 -2.56
C ASP A 125 5.74 7.62 -1.14
N ILE A 126 4.54 7.24 -0.66
CA ILE A 126 4.37 6.60 0.66
C ILE A 126 5.08 5.25 0.72
N ARG A 127 4.90 4.38 -0.30
CA ARG A 127 5.58 3.07 -0.35
C ARG A 127 7.10 3.15 -0.42
N LYS A 128 7.64 4.26 -0.92
CA LYS A 128 9.10 4.45 -1.02
C LYS A 128 9.72 4.93 0.30
N GLU A 129 8.97 5.71 1.07
CA GLU A 129 9.47 6.29 2.32
C GLU A 129 9.34 5.31 3.50
N TYR A 130 8.31 4.47 3.49
CA TYR A 130 8.01 3.56 4.59
C TYR A 130 8.04 2.10 4.13
N ASP A 131 9.17 1.43 4.34
CA ASP A 131 9.37 0.00 3.99
C ASP A 131 8.42 -0.95 4.76
N GLY A 132 7.81 -0.49 5.86
CA GLY A 132 6.84 -1.25 6.66
C GLY A 132 5.40 -1.26 6.12
N ILE A 133 5.11 -0.55 5.03
CA ILE A 133 3.76 -0.43 4.47
C ILE A 133 3.59 -1.40 3.28
N ILE A 134 2.75 -2.43 3.45
CA ILE A 134 2.50 -3.46 2.41
C ILE A 134 1.46 -3.03 1.38
N TRP A 135 0.51 -2.20 1.77
CA TRP A 135 -0.57 -1.75 0.90
C TRP A 135 -0.96 -0.31 1.21
N VAL A 136 -1.21 0.45 0.14
CA VAL A 136 -1.67 1.84 0.21
C VAL A 136 -2.69 2.05 -0.89
N SER A 137 -3.79 2.68 -0.53
CA SER A 137 -4.79 3.20 -1.46
C SER A 137 -4.99 4.68 -1.22
N ALA A 138 -5.07 5.47 -2.28
CA ALA A 138 -5.41 6.88 -2.21
C ALA A 138 -6.61 7.15 -3.12
N SER A 139 -7.69 7.69 -2.56
CA SER A 139 -8.92 7.97 -3.31
C SER A 139 -9.50 9.33 -2.92
N ILE A 140 -10.20 9.96 -3.86
CA ILE A 140 -10.85 11.26 -3.61
C ILE A 140 -12.35 11.05 -3.50
N GLN A 141 -12.88 11.25 -2.30
CA GLN A 141 -14.32 11.22 -2.05
C GLN A 141 -14.83 12.65 -1.79
N GLY A 142 -15.57 13.20 -2.74
CA GLY A 142 -16.07 14.59 -2.66
C GLY A 142 -14.91 15.60 -2.63
N SER A 143 -14.78 16.29 -1.50
CA SER A 143 -13.71 17.25 -1.17
C SER A 143 -12.75 16.73 -0.10
N ARG A 144 -12.66 15.41 0.07
CA ARG A 144 -11.73 14.73 0.97
C ARG A 144 -10.82 13.79 0.18
N LEU A 145 -9.57 13.70 0.59
CA LEU A 145 -8.60 12.72 0.13
C LEU A 145 -8.49 11.64 1.22
N ILE A 146 -8.81 10.41 0.89
CA ILE A 146 -8.76 9.27 1.81
C ILE A 146 -7.53 8.46 1.44
N ILE A 147 -6.64 8.27 2.39
CA ILE A 147 -5.42 7.47 2.26
C ILE A 147 -5.56 6.30 3.22
N GLN A 148 -5.73 5.10 2.68
CA GLN A 148 -5.81 3.89 3.47
C GLN A 148 -4.46 3.19 3.40
N VAL A 149 -3.90 2.89 4.56
CA VAL A 149 -2.61 2.25 4.72
C VAL A 149 -2.85 0.91 5.40
N LYS A 150 -2.18 -0.15 4.93
CA LYS A 150 -2.06 -1.41 5.65
C LYS A 150 -0.57 -1.66 5.86
N GLU A 151 -0.18 -1.67 7.13
CA GLU A 151 1.18 -1.96 7.56
C GLU A 151 1.39 -3.49 7.60
N ASN A 152 2.64 -3.94 7.41
CA ASN A 152 2.97 -5.35 7.62
C ASN A 152 2.90 -5.65 9.12
N GLU A 153 2.13 -6.66 9.51
CA GLU A 153 2.09 -7.09 10.91
C GLU A 153 3.37 -7.79 11.37
N ASP A 154 4.40 -7.96 10.52
CA ASP A 154 5.67 -8.57 10.91
C ASP A 154 6.55 -7.70 11.84
N SER A 155 6.15 -6.48 12.20
CA SER A 155 6.82 -5.69 13.24
C SER A 155 6.18 -5.69 14.63
N LEU A 156 5.12 -6.48 14.88
CA LEU A 156 4.70 -6.91 16.23
C LEU A 156 3.97 -8.28 16.18
N PRO A 157 4.17 -9.18 17.15
CA PRO A 157 4.02 -10.62 16.99
C PRO A 157 2.57 -11.12 16.95
N ALA A 158 2.28 -11.98 15.98
CA ALA A 158 1.29 -13.06 15.91
C ALA A 158 -0.04 -12.92 16.67
N ALA A 159 -1.14 -12.89 15.92
CA ALA A 159 -2.26 -13.84 16.12
C ALA A 159 -3.28 -13.80 14.96
N GLY A 160 -3.37 -14.91 14.22
CA GLY A 160 -4.66 -15.42 13.77
C GLY A 160 -5.06 -15.18 12.31
N GLY A 161 -4.68 -16.14 11.46
CA GLY A 161 -5.58 -16.82 10.52
C GLY A 161 -6.37 -15.96 9.52
N GLY A 162 -5.91 -15.97 8.27
CA GLY A 162 -6.66 -15.42 7.15
C GLY A 162 -5.95 -15.71 5.84
N GLU A 163 -5.87 -16.99 5.49
CA GLU A 163 -5.61 -17.43 4.12
C GLU A 163 -6.69 -16.81 3.21
N GLU A 164 -6.32 -15.86 2.36
CA GLU A 164 -7.10 -15.53 1.17
C GLU A 164 -6.15 -15.48 -0.04
N LEU A 165 -5.95 -16.70 -0.55
CA LEU A 165 -5.98 -17.09 -1.96
C LEU A 165 -6.18 -15.91 -2.94
N LYS A 166 -5.10 -15.53 -3.62
CA LYS A 166 -5.20 -14.89 -4.93
C LYS A 166 -5.57 -15.98 -5.95
N GLU A 167 -6.85 -16.03 -6.31
CA GLU A 167 -7.29 -16.61 -7.57
C GLU A 167 -6.76 -15.72 -8.70
N GLU A 168 -5.61 -16.09 -9.28
CA GLU A 168 -5.26 -15.66 -10.63
C GLU A 168 -5.89 -16.63 -11.62
N ASP A 169 -6.91 -16.09 -12.28
CA ASP A 169 -7.60 -16.60 -13.45
C ASP A 169 -6.60 -17.02 -14.54
N THR A 170 -6.35 -18.34 -14.64
CA THR A 170 -5.68 -18.96 -15.79
C THR A 170 -6.48 -20.17 -16.26
N GLY A 171 -7.69 -19.89 -16.74
CA GLY A 171 -8.39 -20.80 -17.63
C GLY A 171 -7.88 -20.66 -19.07
N SER A 172 -6.96 -21.54 -19.49
CA SER A 172 -7.07 -22.38 -20.70
C SER A 172 -5.78 -22.57 -21.51
N ALA A 173 -5.57 -23.83 -21.87
CA ALA A 173 -4.94 -24.38 -23.07
C ALA A 173 -3.41 -24.61 -23.08
N ASP A 174 -3.07 -25.90 -22.94
CA ASP A 174 -1.93 -26.58 -23.57
C ASP A 174 -0.61 -25.80 -23.66
N GLY A 175 0.14 -25.81 -22.56
CA GLY A 175 1.57 -25.53 -22.56
C GLY A 175 2.20 -26.30 -21.42
N LYS A 176 3.03 -27.30 -21.73
CA LYS A 176 3.97 -27.84 -20.75
C LYS A 176 4.86 -26.67 -20.33
N GLU A 177 4.70 -26.19 -19.10
CA GLU A 177 5.70 -25.31 -18.50
C GLU A 177 6.98 -26.13 -18.40
N GLU A 178 7.96 -25.83 -19.25
CA GLU A 178 9.32 -26.32 -19.11
C GLU A 178 9.90 -25.66 -17.86
N GLU A 179 9.69 -26.29 -16.69
CA GLU A 179 10.40 -25.92 -15.47
C GLU A 179 11.89 -26.03 -15.75
N GLU A 180 12.61 -24.90 -15.75
CA GLU A 180 14.06 -24.90 -15.91
C GLU A 180 14.68 -25.82 -14.85
N PRO A 181 15.62 -26.71 -15.23
CA PRO A 181 16.21 -27.65 -14.28
C PRO A 181 17.09 -26.91 -13.28
N GLN A 182 16.90 -27.26 -12.01
CA GLN A 182 17.59 -26.62 -10.90
C GLN A 182 18.15 -27.69 -9.95
N ASP A 183 19.36 -27.43 -9.48
CA ASP A 183 20.07 -28.15 -8.44
C ASP A 183 19.81 -27.49 -7.09
N ILE A 184 20.01 -28.24 -6.01
CA ILE A 184 20.08 -27.70 -4.64
C ILE A 184 21.55 -27.71 -4.22
N VAL A 185 22.07 -26.54 -3.85
CA VAL A 185 23.44 -26.33 -3.36
C VAL A 185 23.44 -25.84 -1.91
N ALA A 186 24.51 -26.10 -1.17
CA ALA A 186 24.67 -25.63 0.20
C ALA A 186 24.76 -24.10 0.27
N ASP A 187 23.97 -23.49 1.15
CA ASP A 187 23.96 -22.04 1.38
C ASP A 187 24.96 -21.61 2.46
N ILE A 188 25.35 -22.53 3.35
CA ILE A 188 26.34 -22.33 4.43
C ILE A 188 27.22 -23.59 4.62
N ASP A 189 28.37 -23.40 5.25
CA ASP A 189 29.22 -24.52 5.71
C ASP A 189 28.50 -25.28 6.84
N CYS A 190 28.25 -26.57 6.66
CA CYS A 190 27.51 -27.37 7.63
C CYS A 190 27.82 -28.87 7.51
N THR A 191 27.32 -29.65 8.47
CA THR A 191 27.29 -31.11 8.41
C THR A 191 25.85 -31.57 8.22
N ILE A 192 25.57 -32.36 7.19
CA ILE A 192 24.23 -32.84 6.89
C ILE A 192 23.70 -33.70 8.05
N THR A 193 22.54 -33.37 8.60
CA THR A 193 21.88 -34.15 9.66
C THR A 193 20.67 -34.91 9.15
N GLU A 194 19.99 -34.39 8.13
CA GLU A 194 18.81 -35.03 7.56
C GLU A 194 18.71 -34.62 6.09
N ILE A 195 18.43 -35.59 5.21
CA ILE A 195 18.19 -35.32 3.79
C ILE A 195 17.04 -36.21 3.30
N ILE A 196 15.95 -35.59 2.87
CA ILE A 196 14.78 -36.27 2.31
C ILE A 196 14.52 -35.72 0.90
N THR A 197 14.94 -36.47 -0.11
CA THR A 197 14.81 -36.07 -1.52
C THR A 197 13.49 -36.54 -2.10
N ARG A 198 12.69 -35.62 -2.65
CA ARG A 198 11.45 -35.90 -3.40
C ARG A 198 11.70 -35.96 -4.92
N LYS A 199 12.52 -35.04 -5.45
CA LYS A 199 12.92 -34.97 -6.87
C LYS A 199 14.41 -34.66 -6.99
N GLY A 200 15.07 -35.27 -7.96
CA GLY A 200 16.51 -35.17 -8.19
C GLY A 200 17.30 -36.32 -7.56
N THR A 201 18.62 -36.32 -7.76
CA THR A 201 19.54 -37.33 -7.22
C THR A 201 20.36 -36.72 -6.08
N PRO A 202 20.28 -37.23 -4.84
CA PRO A 202 21.09 -36.74 -3.74
C PRO A 202 22.56 -37.11 -3.95
N GLU A 203 23.45 -36.12 -3.85
CA GLU A 203 24.91 -36.30 -3.98
C GLU A 203 25.61 -36.39 -2.61
N VAL A 204 24.89 -36.07 -1.54
CA VAL A 204 25.39 -36.11 -0.16
C VAL A 204 24.54 -37.04 0.71
N LYS A 205 25.12 -37.46 1.84
CA LYS A 205 24.46 -38.32 2.84
C LYS A 205 24.51 -37.67 4.21
N GLU A 206 23.64 -38.16 5.10
CA GLU A 206 23.70 -37.81 6.51
C GLU A 206 25.10 -38.07 7.09
N GLY A 207 25.66 -37.07 7.77
CA GLY A 207 27.01 -37.07 8.33
C GLY A 207 28.07 -36.40 7.45
N ASP A 208 27.78 -36.10 6.18
CA ASP A 208 28.74 -35.45 5.29
C ASP A 208 28.95 -33.98 5.66
N ALA A 209 30.21 -33.53 5.63
CA ALA A 209 30.56 -32.12 5.81
C ALA A 209 30.60 -31.44 4.44
N VAL A 210 29.78 -30.40 4.28
CA VAL A 210 29.63 -29.63 3.04
C VAL A 210 30.02 -28.18 3.28
N LYS A 211 30.59 -27.57 2.26
CA LYS A 211 30.89 -26.14 2.22
C LYS A 211 29.82 -25.41 1.42
N LYS A 212 29.68 -24.12 1.70
CA LYS A 212 28.83 -23.24 0.91
C LYS A 212 29.17 -23.35 -0.58
N GLY A 213 28.16 -23.67 -1.38
CA GLY A 213 28.24 -23.87 -2.82
C GLY A 213 28.34 -25.33 -3.26
N ASP A 214 28.55 -26.27 -2.34
CA ASP A 214 28.61 -27.70 -2.69
C ASP A 214 27.24 -28.21 -3.16
N LEU A 215 27.24 -29.09 -4.16
CA LEU A 215 26.03 -29.70 -4.72
C LEU A 215 25.45 -30.72 -3.73
N LEU A 216 24.19 -30.52 -3.32
CA LEU A 216 23.48 -31.39 -2.40
C LEU A 216 22.54 -32.36 -3.14
N VAL A 217 21.77 -31.81 -4.07
CA VAL A 217 20.84 -32.58 -4.90
C VAL A 217 20.96 -32.12 -6.34
N CYS A 218 21.20 -33.08 -7.23
CA CYS A 218 21.36 -32.85 -8.65
C CYS A 218 20.00 -32.98 -9.38
N GLY A 219 19.68 -32.00 -10.22
CA GLY A 219 18.45 -31.94 -11.03
C GLY A 219 18.49 -32.84 -12.25
N ARG A 220 19.65 -33.43 -12.58
CA ARG A 220 19.78 -34.48 -13.61
C ARG A 220 19.67 -35.86 -12.97
N VAL A 221 18.66 -36.63 -13.37
CA VAL A 221 18.46 -38.02 -12.96
C VAL A 221 18.94 -38.94 -14.08
N PRO A 222 19.91 -39.84 -13.85
CA PRO A 222 20.40 -40.76 -14.88
C PRO A 222 19.35 -41.82 -15.23
N VAL A 223 19.20 -42.12 -16.52
CA VAL A 223 18.37 -43.20 -17.06
C VAL A 223 19.27 -44.37 -17.41
N ASN A 224 19.18 -45.45 -16.64
CA ASN A 224 20.03 -46.62 -16.84
C ASN A 224 19.31 -47.70 -17.64
N ASN A 225 20.04 -48.40 -18.52
CA ASN A 225 19.55 -49.61 -19.19
C ASN A 225 19.56 -50.83 -18.24
N ASP A 226 19.04 -51.98 -18.70
CA ASP A 226 19.00 -53.24 -17.93
C ASP A 226 20.40 -53.77 -17.53
N ALA A 227 21.47 -53.26 -18.15
CA ALA A 227 22.87 -53.57 -17.83
C ALA A 227 23.49 -52.60 -16.79
N GLY A 228 22.75 -51.56 -16.37
CA GLY A 228 23.21 -50.55 -15.41
C GLY A 228 24.01 -49.40 -16.03
N GLU A 229 24.08 -49.30 -17.36
CA GLU A 229 24.79 -48.24 -18.06
C GLU A 229 23.86 -47.03 -18.32
N THR A 230 24.37 -45.81 -18.09
CA THR A 230 23.60 -44.57 -18.29
C THR A 230 23.38 -44.30 -19.77
N THR A 231 22.12 -44.35 -20.21
CA THR A 231 21.68 -44.13 -21.60
C THR A 231 21.16 -42.72 -21.86
N GLY A 232 20.89 -41.93 -20.82
CA GLY A 232 20.42 -40.55 -20.92
C GLY A 232 20.19 -39.90 -19.56
N TYR A 233 19.76 -38.64 -19.57
CA TYR A 233 19.41 -37.89 -18.36
C TYR A 233 18.02 -37.29 -18.47
N HIS A 234 17.25 -37.38 -17.39
CA HIS A 234 16.04 -36.59 -17.20
C HIS A 234 16.35 -35.36 -16.34
N TYR A 235 15.97 -34.19 -16.84
CA TYR A 235 16.21 -32.91 -16.17
C TYR A 235 14.93 -32.46 -15.47
N HIS A 236 15.05 -32.17 -14.18
CA HIS A 236 13.95 -31.72 -13.34
C HIS A 236 14.43 -30.61 -12.39
N LYS A 237 13.49 -29.81 -11.90
CA LYS A 237 13.70 -28.98 -10.72
C LYS A 237 13.85 -29.88 -9.48
N SER A 238 15.02 -29.86 -8.85
CA SER A 238 15.30 -30.61 -7.62
C SER A 238 14.42 -30.14 -6.47
N ASP A 239 14.00 -31.08 -5.64
CA ASP A 239 13.16 -30.82 -4.46
C ASP A 239 13.55 -31.80 -3.34
N ALA A 240 14.03 -31.25 -2.22
CA ALA A 240 14.44 -32.00 -1.05
C ALA A 240 14.32 -31.14 0.22
N ASP A 241 13.96 -31.78 1.33
CA ASP A 241 14.11 -31.18 2.66
C ASP A 241 15.46 -31.60 3.22
N ILE A 242 16.34 -30.63 3.44
CA ILE A 242 17.69 -30.87 3.92
C ILE A 242 17.91 -30.06 5.19
N LYS A 243 18.36 -30.71 6.25
CA LYS A 243 18.80 -30.04 7.48
C LYS A 243 20.29 -30.24 7.68
N GLY A 244 20.95 -29.16 8.08
CA GLY A 244 22.37 -29.14 8.39
C GLY A 244 22.64 -28.64 9.80
N LYS A 245 23.61 -29.26 10.46
CA LYS A 245 24.21 -28.74 11.68
C LYS A 245 25.29 -27.73 11.32
N ALA A 246 25.14 -26.49 11.77
CA ALA A 246 26.05 -25.40 11.48
C ALA A 246 26.38 -24.57 12.72
N VAL A 247 27.43 -23.78 12.62
CA VAL A 247 27.87 -22.86 13.68
C VAL A 247 27.65 -21.43 13.19
N ILE A 248 26.75 -20.70 13.84
CA ILE A 248 26.44 -19.31 13.50
C ILE A 248 27.01 -18.36 14.57
N PRO A 249 27.79 -17.34 14.20
CA PRO A 249 28.29 -16.36 15.16
C PRO A 249 27.17 -15.39 15.56
N TYR A 250 27.16 -15.01 16.84
CA TYR A 250 26.30 -13.98 17.40
C TYR A 250 27.17 -12.87 18.02
N GLU A 251 26.86 -11.63 17.70
CA GLU A 251 27.50 -10.46 18.31
C GLU A 251 26.51 -9.30 18.43
N GLN A 252 26.38 -8.76 19.63
CA GLN A 252 25.56 -7.59 19.89
C GLN A 252 26.20 -6.67 20.92
N GLU A 253 26.25 -5.38 20.60
CA GLU A 253 26.84 -4.35 21.45
C GLU A 253 25.77 -3.49 22.13
N GLN A 254 26.10 -2.96 23.31
CA GLN A 254 25.31 -1.98 24.05
C GLN A 254 26.24 -0.98 24.73
N ASP A 255 26.02 0.32 24.51
CA ASP A 255 26.74 1.38 25.22
C ASP A 255 26.46 1.31 26.72
N ILE A 256 27.51 1.48 27.54
CA ILE A 256 27.41 1.45 29.01
C ILE A 256 26.73 2.72 29.53
N THR A 257 26.77 3.80 28.77
CA THR A 257 26.13 5.06 29.13
C THR A 257 24.82 5.25 28.40
N TYR A 258 23.85 5.83 29.08
CA TYR A 258 22.64 6.36 28.46
C TYR A 258 22.44 7.81 28.83
N ILE A 259 21.66 8.50 28.00
CA ILE A 259 21.28 9.88 28.24
C ILE A 259 19.90 9.85 28.89
N GLU A 260 19.85 10.27 30.15
CA GLU A 260 18.60 10.53 30.84
C GLU A 260 18.18 11.98 30.58
N LYS A 261 16.94 12.16 30.14
CA LYS A 261 16.35 13.49 29.97
C LYS A 261 15.71 13.88 31.29
N GLU A 262 16.36 14.77 32.03
CA GLU A 262 15.72 15.45 33.15
C GLU A 262 14.81 16.54 32.59
N LEU A 263 13.52 16.49 32.94
CA LEU A 263 12.52 17.45 32.46
C LEU A 263 12.15 18.43 33.58
N PRO A 264 12.71 19.66 33.60
CA PRO A 264 12.28 20.73 34.49
C PRO A 264 10.76 20.97 34.43
N GLU A 265 10.19 21.43 35.54
CA GLU A 265 8.76 21.79 35.62
C GLU A 265 8.40 23.04 34.79
N VAL A 266 9.39 23.80 34.33
CA VAL A 266 9.17 25.00 33.53
C VAL A 266 8.70 24.61 32.13
N LYS A 267 7.43 24.90 31.82
CA LYS A 267 6.85 24.71 30.49
C LYS A 267 6.45 26.05 29.90
N ARG A 268 6.69 26.25 28.61
CA ARG A 268 6.21 27.44 27.89
C ARG A 268 5.14 27.05 26.90
N GLN A 269 3.97 27.68 26.99
CA GLN A 269 2.86 27.43 26.08
C GLN A 269 2.65 28.62 25.15
N GLU A 270 2.51 28.32 23.86
CA GLU A 270 2.19 29.27 22.81
C GLU A 270 0.89 28.81 22.15
N LEU A 271 -0.13 29.66 22.19
CA LEU A 271 -1.36 29.40 21.44
C LEU A 271 -1.14 29.82 19.99
N TYR A 272 -1.64 29.06 19.02
CA TYR A 272 -1.60 29.45 17.63
C TYR A 272 -2.93 29.18 16.92
N ILE A 273 -3.17 29.97 15.89
CA ILE A 273 -4.22 29.75 14.90
C ILE A 273 -3.53 29.43 13.58
N LYS A 274 -3.88 28.31 12.98
CA LYS A 274 -3.41 27.89 11.66
C LYS A 274 -4.56 28.01 10.67
N ILE A 275 -4.32 28.73 9.57
CA ILE A 275 -5.29 28.96 8.49
C ILE A 275 -4.64 28.46 7.20
N GLY A 276 -5.03 27.27 6.75
CA GLY A 276 -4.36 26.53 5.68
C GLY A 276 -2.87 26.32 5.99
N ARG A 277 -2.00 26.89 5.15
CA ARG A 277 -0.53 26.84 5.30
C ARG A 277 0.05 27.88 6.28
N TYR A 278 -0.73 28.89 6.68
CA TYR A 278 -0.22 30.01 7.49
C TYR A 278 -0.47 29.76 8.97
N ARG A 279 0.56 29.91 9.81
CA ARG A 279 0.49 29.75 11.27
C ARG A 279 0.75 31.08 11.98
N PHE A 280 -0.26 31.57 12.71
CA PHE A 280 -0.21 32.78 13.50
C PHE A 280 -0.16 32.42 14.98
N GLY A 281 1.02 32.58 15.60
CA GLY A 281 1.23 32.32 17.02
C GLY A 281 0.97 33.57 17.86
N LEU A 282 0.28 33.39 18.98
CA LEU A 282 0.14 34.33 20.08
C LEU A 282 1.20 34.00 21.15
N GLY A 283 2.29 34.76 21.16
CA GLY A 283 3.41 34.57 22.10
C GLY A 283 4.76 34.90 21.50
N SER A 284 5.77 35.09 22.36
CA SER A 284 7.14 35.36 21.93
C SER A 284 7.86 34.08 21.52
N ARG A 285 8.06 33.91 20.20
CA ARG A 285 8.77 32.77 19.56
C ARG A 285 10.20 32.54 20.07
N LYS A 286 10.82 33.53 20.69
CA LYS A 286 12.24 33.47 21.09
C LYS A 286 12.37 32.87 22.48
N HIS A 287 13.07 31.74 22.58
CA HIS A 287 13.53 31.15 23.83
C HIS A 287 15.04 30.87 23.75
N GLY A 288 15.69 30.77 24.90
CA GLY A 288 17.12 30.47 25.03
C GLY A 288 17.41 29.04 25.49
N TYR A 289 16.45 28.12 25.39
CA TYR A 289 16.67 26.71 25.75
C TYR A 289 17.60 26.03 24.76
N GLU A 290 18.65 25.38 25.26
CA GLU A 290 19.64 24.63 24.47
C GLU A 290 19.06 23.30 23.97
N HIS A 291 18.33 22.59 24.84
CA HIS A 291 17.61 21.36 24.52
C HIS A 291 16.15 21.47 24.97
N TYR A 292 15.22 21.12 24.08
CA TYR A 292 13.79 21.18 24.35
C TYR A 292 13.00 20.25 23.43
N GLU A 293 11.88 19.76 23.95
CA GLU A 293 10.86 19.05 23.18
C GLU A 293 9.67 19.97 22.92
N VAL A 294 9.02 19.75 21.79
CA VAL A 294 7.85 20.52 21.37
C VAL A 294 6.67 19.58 21.31
N LEU A 295 5.74 19.75 22.24
CA LEU A 295 4.47 19.03 22.27
C LEU A 295 3.41 19.95 21.70
N SER A 296 2.80 19.56 20.58
CA SER A 296 1.73 20.34 19.96
C SER A 296 0.41 19.62 20.08
N GLN A 297 -0.64 20.34 20.45
CA GLN A 297 -2.01 19.83 20.39
C GLN A 297 -2.76 20.73 19.41
N GLU A 298 -3.24 20.17 18.30
CA GLU A 298 -3.99 20.91 17.28
C GLU A 298 -5.44 20.43 17.27
N LYS A 299 -6.39 21.36 17.38
CA LYS A 299 -7.81 21.09 17.21
C LYS A 299 -8.30 21.81 15.96
N ARG A 300 -8.64 21.01 14.95
CA ARG A 300 -9.25 21.51 13.73
C ARG A 300 -10.72 21.88 13.96
N TRP A 301 -11.13 23.02 13.44
CA TRP A 301 -12.51 23.46 13.59
C TRP A 301 -13.41 22.70 12.62
N LYS A 302 -14.59 22.31 13.09
CA LYS A 302 -15.61 21.66 12.26
C LYS A 302 -16.96 22.34 12.42
N ILE A 303 -17.74 22.35 11.34
CA ILE A 303 -19.14 22.76 11.33
C ILE A 303 -19.99 21.50 11.16
N GLY A 304 -20.78 21.13 12.16
CA GLY A 304 -21.47 19.84 12.18
C GLY A 304 -20.49 18.67 12.36
N GLU A 305 -20.87 17.48 11.86
CA GLU A 305 -20.08 16.26 12.03
C GLU A 305 -19.05 16.06 10.91
N GLU A 306 -19.33 16.54 9.70
CA GLU A 306 -18.54 16.20 8.50
C GLU A 306 -17.80 17.38 7.85
N PHE A 307 -17.98 18.63 8.28
CA PHE A 307 -17.36 19.75 7.58
C PHE A 307 -16.17 20.34 8.34
N TYR A 308 -14.96 19.93 7.98
CA TYR A 308 -13.71 20.45 8.54
C TYR A 308 -13.29 21.75 7.87
N LEU A 309 -13.19 22.83 8.65
CA LEU A 309 -12.71 24.13 8.19
C LEU A 309 -11.20 24.10 7.95
N PRO A 310 -10.67 24.97 7.07
CA PRO A 310 -9.22 25.18 6.89
C PRO A 310 -8.60 25.98 8.04
N VAL A 311 -9.26 26.02 9.21
CA VAL A 311 -8.83 26.76 10.39
C VAL A 311 -8.68 25.76 11.53
N SER A 312 -7.53 25.77 12.18
CA SER A 312 -7.28 25.02 13.39
C SER A 312 -6.68 25.92 14.46
N THR A 313 -7.00 25.59 15.71
CA THR A 313 -6.41 26.21 16.89
C THR A 313 -5.58 25.18 17.60
N GLY A 314 -4.37 25.54 17.98
CA GLY A 314 -3.52 24.62 18.74
C GLY A 314 -2.73 25.30 19.82
N THR A 315 -2.22 24.49 20.72
CA THR A 315 -1.27 24.88 21.76
C THR A 315 0.04 24.18 21.49
N ARG A 316 1.13 24.95 21.42
CA ARG A 316 2.49 24.46 21.33
C ARG A 316 3.14 24.61 22.70
N THR A 317 3.44 23.49 23.35
CA THR A 317 4.15 23.44 24.63
C THR A 317 5.61 23.11 24.36
N ILE A 318 6.49 24.06 24.69
CA ILE A 318 7.93 23.88 24.68
C ILE A 318 8.33 23.42 26.08
N GLN A 319 8.86 22.21 26.17
CA GLN A 319 9.35 21.62 27.40
C GLN A 319 10.88 21.49 27.30
N PRO A 320 11.65 22.36 27.97
CA PRO A 320 13.09 22.21 28.03
C PRO A 320 13.43 20.92 28.76
N TYR A 321 14.58 20.33 28.39
CA TYR A 321 15.15 19.21 29.13
C TYR A 321 16.66 19.42 29.29
N ARG A 322 17.22 18.77 30.31
CA ARG A 322 18.66 18.64 30.49
C ARG A 322 19.05 17.20 30.26
N THR A 323 20.18 17.00 29.61
CA THR A 323 20.72 15.66 29.36
C THR A 323 21.77 15.38 30.42
N GLU A 324 21.56 14.33 31.20
CA GLU A 324 22.58 13.78 32.08
C GLU A 324 23.04 12.43 31.55
N LYS A 325 24.35 12.21 31.53
CA LYS A 325 24.94 10.93 31.16
C LYS A 325 25.00 10.05 32.40
N HIS A 326 24.19 9.01 32.40
CA HIS A 326 24.18 7.98 33.43
C HIS A 326 24.85 6.72 32.90
N LYS A 327 25.37 5.90 33.81
CA LYS A 327 25.93 4.58 33.48
C LYS A 327 24.94 3.51 33.90
N TYR A 328 24.69 2.55 33.02
CA TYR A 328 24.00 1.34 33.39
C TYR A 328 24.82 0.55 34.42
N SER A 329 24.11 -0.07 35.35
CA SER A 329 24.70 -1.10 36.20
C SER A 329 24.95 -2.39 35.39
N ASP A 330 25.91 -3.20 35.82
CA ASP A 330 26.22 -4.48 35.18
C ASP A 330 24.98 -5.39 35.08
N LYS A 331 24.10 -5.37 36.09
CA LYS A 331 22.84 -6.12 36.08
C LYS A 331 21.86 -5.64 35.00
N GLN A 332 21.77 -4.33 34.77
CA GLN A 332 20.92 -3.76 33.73
C GLN A 332 21.45 -4.12 32.34
N LEU A 333 22.77 -4.01 32.12
CA LEU A 333 23.40 -4.41 30.86
C LEU A 333 23.22 -5.89 30.57
N GLN A 334 23.42 -6.73 31.59
CA GLN A 334 23.18 -8.16 31.49
C GLN A 334 21.72 -8.44 31.11
N ALA A 335 20.75 -7.86 31.82
CA ALA A 335 19.33 -8.06 31.52
C ALA A 335 18.95 -7.61 30.10
N MET A 336 19.45 -6.46 29.64
CA MET A 336 19.18 -5.95 28.29
C MET A 336 19.75 -6.84 27.20
N LEU A 337 21.02 -7.25 27.34
CA LEU A 337 21.69 -8.11 26.37
C LEU A 337 21.11 -9.52 26.38
N SER A 338 20.79 -10.08 27.55
CA SER A 338 20.09 -11.36 27.66
C SER A 338 18.70 -11.29 27.00
N ALA A 339 17.88 -10.27 27.29
CA ALA A 339 16.55 -10.16 26.67
C ALA A 339 16.60 -10.04 25.14
N ARG A 340 17.59 -9.32 24.61
CA ARG A 340 17.78 -9.23 23.15
C ARG A 340 18.25 -10.54 22.54
N PHE A 341 19.14 -11.25 23.23
CA PHE A 341 19.60 -12.58 22.82
C PHE A 341 18.46 -13.61 22.87
N ASP A 342 17.64 -13.60 23.92
CA ASP A 342 16.46 -14.48 24.04
C ASP A 342 15.49 -14.24 22.89
N LYS A 343 15.23 -12.97 22.55
CA LYS A 343 14.42 -12.62 21.37
C LYS A 343 15.02 -13.13 20.06
N TYR A 344 16.34 -13.04 19.91
CA TYR A 344 17.03 -13.59 18.74
C TYR A 344 16.86 -15.12 18.64
N CYS A 345 16.97 -15.84 19.76
CA CYS A 345 16.71 -17.28 19.81
C CYS A 345 15.26 -17.62 19.45
N GLU A 346 14.27 -16.89 19.99
CA GLU A 346 12.85 -17.06 19.62
C GLU A 346 12.61 -16.85 18.12
N ASP A 347 13.27 -15.86 17.52
CA ASP A 347 13.14 -15.56 16.09
C ASP A 347 13.81 -16.64 15.21
N LEU A 348 14.85 -17.33 15.71
CA LEU A 348 15.43 -18.50 15.06
C LEU A 348 14.49 -19.71 15.13
N GLU A 349 13.91 -20.00 16.30
CA GLU A 349 12.97 -21.11 16.48
C GLU A 349 11.74 -20.98 15.58
N LYS A 350 11.19 -19.77 15.44
CA LYS A 350 10.08 -19.49 14.50
C LYS A 350 10.41 -19.78 13.03
N LYS A 351 11.70 -19.71 12.66
CA LYS A 351 12.18 -20.03 11.31
C LYS A 351 12.49 -21.52 11.14
N GLY A 352 12.18 -22.36 12.13
CA GLY A 352 12.48 -23.79 12.10
C GLY A 352 13.95 -24.11 12.38
N VAL A 353 14.67 -23.23 13.06
CA VAL A 353 16.06 -23.45 13.48
C VAL A 353 16.07 -23.97 14.91
N GLU A 354 16.69 -25.13 15.14
CA GLU A 354 16.85 -25.74 16.46
C GLU A 354 18.24 -25.42 17.03
N ILE A 355 18.31 -24.86 18.23
CA ILE A 355 19.58 -24.51 18.88
C ILE A 355 20.05 -25.70 19.73
N ILE A 356 21.21 -26.29 19.37
CA ILE A 356 21.81 -27.41 20.11
C ILE A 356 22.70 -26.90 21.25
N GLU A 357 23.58 -25.94 20.95
CA GLU A 357 24.60 -25.46 21.87
C GLU A 357 24.72 -23.95 21.79
N ASN A 358 24.91 -23.32 22.94
CA ASN A 358 25.05 -21.88 23.08
C ASN A 358 26.28 -21.56 23.94
N ASP A 359 27.28 -20.91 23.34
CA ASP A 359 28.48 -20.45 24.05
C ASP A 359 28.51 -18.93 24.30
N VAL A 360 27.41 -18.22 24.01
CA VAL A 360 27.33 -16.75 24.04
C VAL A 360 27.55 -16.23 25.45
N LYS A 361 28.52 -15.33 25.57
CA LYS A 361 28.91 -14.69 26.82
C LYS A 361 28.82 -13.18 26.70
N ILE A 362 28.49 -12.55 27.83
CA ILE A 362 28.44 -11.10 27.95
C ILE A 362 29.76 -10.61 28.54
N TYR A 363 30.42 -9.71 27.84
CA TYR A 363 31.65 -9.06 28.23
C TYR A 363 31.38 -7.57 28.44
N THR A 364 31.62 -7.07 29.65
CA THR A 364 31.48 -5.64 29.96
C THR A 364 32.83 -4.95 29.81
N GLY A 365 32.96 -4.06 28.83
CA GLY A 365 34.15 -3.22 28.60
C GLY A 365 34.11 -1.88 29.35
N SER A 366 34.95 -0.93 28.94
CA SER A 366 34.97 0.44 29.52
C SER A 366 33.94 1.38 28.91
N GLU A 367 33.58 1.17 27.64
CA GLU A 367 32.62 2.00 26.90
C GLU A 367 31.36 1.22 26.49
N LYS A 368 31.53 -0.06 26.15
CA LYS A 368 30.47 -0.94 25.65
C LYS A 368 30.45 -2.28 26.38
N ALA A 369 29.26 -2.85 26.53
CA ALA A 369 29.06 -4.26 26.83
C ALA A 369 28.72 -5.02 25.55
N ILE A 370 29.28 -6.21 25.37
CA ILE A 370 29.16 -7.01 24.15
C ILE A 370 28.72 -8.41 24.54
N ALA A 371 27.59 -8.86 24.01
CA ALA A 371 27.20 -10.27 24.02
C ALA A 371 27.76 -10.91 22.75
N LYS A 372 28.68 -11.87 22.88
CA LYS A 372 29.25 -12.56 21.72
C LYS A 372 29.54 -14.03 21.98
N GLY A 373 29.43 -14.81 20.91
CA GLY A 373 29.72 -16.24 20.88
C GLY A 373 29.25 -16.87 19.58
N ASN A 374 29.13 -18.18 19.58
CA ASN A 374 28.64 -19.03 18.53
C ASN A 374 27.45 -19.85 19.05
N LEU A 375 26.50 -20.07 18.17
CA LEU A 375 25.41 -21.00 18.36
C LEU A 375 25.64 -22.17 17.42
N THR A 376 25.58 -23.38 17.96
CA THR A 376 25.49 -24.58 17.13
C THR A 376 24.02 -24.89 16.92
N VAL A 377 23.58 -24.84 15.67
CA VAL A 377 22.17 -24.95 15.28
C VAL A 377 21.95 -26.05 14.26
N ILE A 378 20.76 -26.63 14.24
CA ILE A 378 20.22 -27.40 13.11
C ILE A 378 19.25 -26.50 12.39
N MET A 379 19.46 -26.28 11.10
CA MET A 379 18.59 -25.43 10.29
C MET A 379 18.32 -26.08 8.94
N PRO A 380 17.21 -25.73 8.27
CA PRO A 380 17.05 -26.04 6.86
C PRO A 380 18.18 -25.39 6.07
N ILE A 381 18.76 -26.17 5.15
CA ILE A 381 19.85 -25.74 4.27
C ILE A 381 19.46 -25.99 2.82
N GLY A 382 20.01 -25.19 1.91
CA GLY A 382 19.79 -25.35 0.48
C GLY A 382 19.38 -24.05 -0.21
N ALA A 383 20.10 -23.72 -1.28
CA ALA A 383 19.74 -22.69 -2.24
C ALA A 383 19.61 -23.34 -3.63
N THR A 384 18.77 -22.78 -4.50
CA THR A 384 18.63 -23.28 -5.87
C THR A 384 19.75 -22.74 -6.77
N ALA A 385 20.28 -23.59 -7.63
CA ALA A 385 21.26 -23.24 -8.66
C ALA A 385 20.85 -23.85 -10.02
N PRO A 386 21.23 -23.27 -11.17
CA PRO A 386 20.92 -23.86 -12.47
C PRO A 386 21.64 -25.21 -12.66
N THR A 387 20.95 -26.23 -13.18
CA THR A 387 21.56 -27.54 -13.46
C THR A 387 22.43 -27.47 -14.72
N GLU A 388 23.63 -28.06 -14.65
CA GLU A 388 24.48 -28.24 -15.84
C GLU A 388 23.91 -29.30 -16.80
N VAL A 389 23.67 -28.88 -18.05
CA VAL A 389 23.24 -29.78 -19.15
C VAL A 389 24.48 -30.49 -19.71
N VAL A 390 24.40 -31.82 -19.84
CA VAL A 390 25.49 -32.68 -20.32
C VAL A 390 25.04 -33.32 -21.62
N ASP A 391 25.81 -33.13 -22.69
CA ASP A 391 25.60 -33.82 -23.95
C ASP A 391 26.13 -35.27 -23.84
N VAL A 392 25.25 -36.26 -23.98
CA VAL A 392 25.66 -37.68 -24.04
C VAL A 392 26.14 -37.99 -25.45
N PRO A 393 27.33 -38.60 -25.65
CA PRO A 393 27.76 -39.01 -26.98
C PRO A 393 26.85 -40.13 -27.50
N GLU A 394 26.23 -39.93 -28.68
CA GLU A 394 25.52 -40.98 -29.41
C GLU A 394 26.46 -42.18 -29.61
N GLN A 395 26.11 -43.35 -29.08
CA GLN A 395 26.73 -44.60 -29.49
C GLN A 395 26.19 -44.96 -30.88
N GLU A 396 27.07 -45.04 -31.87
CA GLU A 396 26.76 -45.57 -33.19
C GLU A 396 26.18 -46.99 -33.04
N GLU A 397 24.93 -47.17 -33.48
CA GLU A 397 24.35 -48.51 -33.65
C GLU A 397 25.18 -49.26 -34.70
N ASP A 398 26.08 -50.13 -34.24
CA ASP A 398 26.84 -51.04 -35.09
C ASP A 398 25.87 -52.02 -35.77
N GLY A 399 25.52 -51.73 -37.02
CA GLY A 399 24.79 -52.63 -37.89
C GLY A 399 25.59 -53.91 -38.14
N THR A 400 25.06 -55.06 -37.73
CA THR A 400 25.55 -56.36 -38.19
C THR A 400 24.43 -57.21 -38.78
N SER A 401 24.41 -57.19 -40.12
CA SER A 401 24.19 -58.29 -41.07
C SER A 401 23.21 -59.41 -40.68
N GLY A 402 22.02 -59.37 -41.30
CA GLY A 402 21.22 -60.57 -41.53
C GLY A 402 21.88 -61.44 -42.61
N ASP A 403 22.59 -62.48 -42.17
CA ASP A 403 23.02 -63.58 -43.04
C ASP A 403 21.83 -64.54 -43.24
N ASN A 404 21.29 -64.55 -44.47
CA ASN A 404 20.35 -65.57 -44.92
C ASN A 404 21.12 -66.87 -45.15
N ILE A 405 20.97 -67.84 -44.25
CA ILE A 405 21.42 -69.21 -44.48
C ILE A 405 20.27 -70.00 -45.09
N ASP A 406 20.44 -70.35 -46.37
CA ASP A 406 19.74 -71.41 -47.08
C ASP A 406 19.86 -72.74 -46.32
N GLY A 407 18.74 -73.45 -46.16
CA GLY A 407 18.66 -74.77 -45.53
C GLY A 407 17.54 -75.60 -46.15
N ASN A 408 17.83 -76.17 -47.31
CA ASN A 408 17.12 -77.29 -47.91
C ASN A 408 17.24 -78.57 -47.05
N ASP A 409 16.25 -79.46 -47.19
CA ASP A 409 16.15 -80.88 -46.81
C ASP A 409 14.91 -81.11 -45.91
N GLY A 410 13.95 -82.00 -46.16
CA GLY A 410 13.83 -83.14 -47.06
C GLY A 410 12.85 -84.14 -46.41
N ASP A 411 12.02 -84.76 -47.24
CA ASP A 411 11.08 -85.86 -47.00
C ASP A 411 11.27 -86.75 -45.75
N SER A 412 10.17 -87.16 -45.10
CA SER A 412 9.71 -88.56 -45.18
C SER A 412 8.43 -88.83 -44.36
N HIS A 413 7.50 -89.49 -45.04
CA HIS A 413 6.40 -90.37 -44.58
C HIS A 413 5.08 -89.82 -44.03
#